data_AF-A0A1S2VPT0-F1
#
_entry.id   AF-A0A1S2VPT0-F1
#
_cell.length_a   1.000
_cell.length_b   1.000
_cell.length_c   1.000
_cell.angle_alpha   90.00
_cell.angle_beta   90.00
_cell.angle_gamma   90.00
#
_symmetry.space_group_name_H-M   'P 1'
#
loop_
_entity.id
_entity.type
_entity.pdbx_description
1 polymer ?
#
loop_
_entity_poly.entity_id
_entity_poly.type
_entity_poly.pdbx_seq_one_letter_code
_entity_poly.pdbx_strand_id
1 'polypeptide(L)' 'MRQITLNIPDSEFPFFMKLVNSLPFVQVADPEQLDMKLTSSQRETWQLIKNGFDEFKEVKQGKRRARPVQDLLDDLED' A
#
# COMPACT_ATOMS: atom_id res chain seq x y z
N MET A 1 -6.13 23.80 9.05
CA MET A 1 -4.95 23.25 8.37
C MET A 1 -4.91 23.82 6.96
N ARG A 2 -3.74 24.06 6.38
CA ARG A 2 -3.59 24.61 5.01
C ARG A 2 -2.90 23.57 4.14
N GLN A 3 -3.44 23.31 2.96
CA GLN A 3 -2.88 22.36 1.99
C GLN A 3 -2.32 23.14 0.81
N ILE A 4 -1.13 22.74 0.36
CA ILE A 4 -0.47 23.28 -0.83
C ILE A 4 -0.14 22.14 -1.78
N THR A 5 -0.33 22.38 -3.08
CA THR A 5 0.07 21.46 -4.15
C THR A 5 1.21 22.11 -4.91
N LEU A 6 2.32 21.39 -5.08
CA LEU A 6 3.52 21.89 -5.75
C LEU A 6 3.76 21.04 -7.00
N ASN A 7 3.96 21.70 -8.14
CA ASN A 7 4.46 21.06 -9.35
C ASN A 7 5.97 21.25 -9.40
N ILE A 8 6.71 20.14 -9.36
CA ILE A 8 8.16 20.12 -9.28
C ILE A 8 8.69 19.41 -10.53
N PRO A 9 9.66 20.00 -11.26
CA PRO A 9 10.32 19.31 -12.36
C PRO A 9 11.02 18.04 -11.89
N ASP A 10 10.97 16.97 -12.69
CA ASP A 10 11.54 15.66 -12.34
C ASP A 10 13.03 15.72 -11.96
N SER A 11 13.79 16.63 -12.58
CA SER A 11 15.22 16.85 -12.27
C SER A 11 15.46 17.36 -10.86
N GLU A 12 14.52 18.11 -10.30
CA GLU A 12 14.61 18.75 -8.98
C GLU A 12 13.92 17.91 -7.88
N PHE A 13 13.11 16.93 -8.27
CA PHE A 13 12.37 16.07 -7.35
C PHE A 13 13.25 15.37 -6.31
N PRO A 14 14.43 14.78 -6.66
CA PRO A 14 15.29 14.14 -5.67
C PRO A 14 15.85 15.10 -4.62
N PHE A 15 16.16 16.34 -5.03
CA PHE A 15 16.63 17.39 -4.12
C PHE A 15 15.52 17.82 -3.17
N PHE A 16 14.33 18.07 -3.72
CA PHE A 16 13.16 18.44 -2.93
C PHE A 16 12.79 17.37 -1.91
N MET A 17 12.78 16.09 -2.31
CA MET A 17 12.50 14.98 -1.39
C MET A 17 13.53 14.89 -0.26
N LYS A 18 14.82 15.11 -0.53
CA LYS A 18 15.84 15.16 0.54
C LYS A 18 15.56 16.26 1.56
N LEU A 19 15.19 17.46 1.09
CA LEU A 19 14.86 18.59 1.96
C LEU A 19 13.61 18.28 2.80
N VAL A 20 12.55 17.83 2.14
CA VAL A 20 11.27 17.57 2.81
C VAL A 20 11.38 16.43 3.82
N ASN A 21 12.12 15.36 3.50
CA ASN A 21 12.37 14.25 4.43
C ASN A 21 13.20 14.64 5.65
N SER A 22 13.91 15.77 5.62
CA SER A 22 14.65 16.29 6.78
C SER A 22 13.76 17.01 7.80
N LEU A 23 12.52 17.33 7.42
CA LEU A 23 11.58 18.05 8.27
C LEU A 23 10.75 17.05 9.10
N PRO A 24 10.80 17.11 10.44
CA PRO A 24 10.18 16.09 11.31
C PRO A 24 8.64 16.11 11.32
N PHE A 25 8.04 17.13 10.72
CA PHE A 25 6.58 17.35 10.69
C PHE A 25 5.97 17.09 9.32
N VAL A 26 6.78 16.72 8.30
CA VAL A 26 6.26 16.46 6.97
C VAL A 26 5.86 15.00 6.82
N GLN A 27 4.59 14.78 6.51
CA GLN A 27 4.08 13.50 6.06
C GLN A 27 3.96 13.55 4.54
N VAL A 28 4.93 12.96 3.85
CA VAL A 28 4.81 12.74 2.41
C VAL A 28 3.76 11.64 2.21
N ALA A 29 2.65 12.01 1.59
CA ALA A 29 1.64 11.07 1.14
C ALA A 29 2.12 10.43 -0.16
N ASP A 30 3.15 9.60 -0.06
CA ASP A 30 3.63 8.78 -1.17
C ASP A 30 2.87 7.43 -1.10
N PRO A 31 2.05 7.10 -2.10
CA PRO A 31 1.35 5.82 -2.14
C PRO A 31 2.32 4.64 -2.12
N GLU A 32 3.56 4.79 -2.60
CA GLU A 32 4.59 3.74 -2.55
C GLU A 32 5.24 3.64 -1.16
N GLN A 33 5.28 4.73 -0.38
CA GLN A 33 5.81 4.69 0.99
C GLN A 33 4.86 4.05 2.01
N LEU A 34 3.56 3.96 1.71
CA LEU A 34 2.63 3.21 2.56
C LEU A 34 3.01 1.72 2.62
N ASP A 35 3.47 1.14 1.51
CA ASP A 35 3.98 -0.24 1.46
C ASP A 35 5.41 -0.38 2.05
N MET A 36 6.20 0.72 2.07
CA MET A 36 7.55 0.74 2.67
C MET A 36 7.58 0.98 4.17
N LYS A 37 6.54 1.57 4.77
CA LYS A 37 6.43 1.78 6.23
C LYS A 37 5.95 0.55 6.99
N LEU A 38 5.45 -0.46 6.29
CA LEU A 38 5.06 -1.73 6.86
C LEU A 38 6.33 -2.53 7.21
N THR A 39 6.37 -3.09 8.41
CA THR A 39 7.36 -4.13 8.73
C THR A 39 7.19 -5.31 7.77
N SER A 40 8.20 -6.18 7.64
CA SER A 40 8.11 -7.37 6.76
C SER A 40 6.82 -8.17 7.00
N SER A 41 6.48 -8.41 8.27
CA SER A 41 5.24 -9.07 8.68
C SER A 41 3.99 -8.29 8.26
N GLN A 42 3.95 -6.97 8.44
CA GLN A 42 2.80 -6.16 8.02
C GLN A 42 2.63 -6.12 6.48
N ARG A 43 3.73 -6.20 5.73
CA ARG A 43 3.69 -6.26 4.27
C ARG A 43 3.15 -7.60 3.77
N GLU A 44 3.54 -8.69 4.43
CA GLU A 44 3.01 -10.03 4.15
C GLU A 44 1.49 -10.07 4.40
N THR A 45 1.05 -9.58 5.57
CA THR A 45 -0.39 -9.45 5.87
C THR A 45 -1.12 -8.59 4.83
N TRP A 46 -0.53 -7.46 4.42
CA TRP A 46 -1.12 -6.59 3.40
C TRP A 46 -1.23 -7.27 2.03
N GLN A 47 -0.23 -8.04 1.62
CA GLN A 47 -0.27 -8.81 0.37
C GLN A 47 -1.35 -9.89 0.41
N LEU A 48 -1.50 -10.60 1.53
CA LEU A 48 -2.54 -11.62 1.71
C LEU A 48 -3.94 -11.02 1.61
N ILE A 49 -4.18 -9.88 2.26
CA ILE A 49 -5.47 -9.15 2.16
C ILE A 49 -5.74 -8.74 0.71
N LYS A 50 -4.75 -8.16 0.02
CA LYS A 50 -4.88 -7.73 -1.37
C LYS A 50 -5.23 -8.91 -2.29
N ASN A 51 -4.54 -10.04 -2.12
CA ASN A 51 -4.80 -11.26 -2.88
C ASN A 51 -6.23 -11.79 -2.64
N GLY A 52 -6.72 -11.74 -1.41
CA GLY A 52 -8.10 -12.13 -1.08
C GLY A 52 -9.16 -11.27 -1.79
N PHE A 53 -8.91 -9.95 -1.93
CA PHE A 53 -9.79 -9.06 -2.68
C PHE A 53 -9.77 -9.36 -4.19
N ASP A 54 -8.60 -9.64 -4.75
CA ASP A 54 -8.48 -10.01 -6.16
C ASP A 54 -9.15 -11.36 -6.45
N GLU A 55 -8.98 -12.34 -5.56
CA GLU A 55 -9.69 -13.62 -5.64
C GLU A 55 -11.21 -13.44 -5.61
N PHE A 56 -11.73 -12.62 -4.69
CA PHE A 56 -13.15 -12.32 -4.63
C PHE A 56 -13.68 -11.67 -5.92
N LYS A 57 -12.87 -10.80 -6.53
CA LYS A 57 -13.20 -10.18 -7.83
C LYS A 57 -13.24 -11.21 -8.95
N GLU A 58 -12.33 -12.18 -8.97
CA GLU A 58 -12.31 -13.28 -9.94
C GLU A 58 -13.49 -14.24 -9.76
N VAL A 59 -13.86 -14.55 -8.51
CA VAL A 59 -15.05 -15.33 -8.18
C VAL A 59 -16.32 -14.62 -8.67
N LYS A 60 -16.44 -13.32 -8.44
CA LYS A 60 -17.56 -12.51 -8.97
C LYS A 60 -17.61 -12.51 -10.50
N GLN A 61 -16.47 -12.58 -11.16
CA GLN A 61 -16.37 -12.65 -12.62
C GLN A 61 -16.56 -14.08 -13.17
N GLY A 62 -16.76 -15.09 -12.31
CA GLY A 62 -16.87 -16.49 -12.71
C GLY A 62 -15.55 -17.11 -13.21
N LYS A 63 -14.42 -16.45 -12.99
CA LYS A 63 -13.09 -16.91 -13.43
C LYS A 63 -12.47 -17.91 -12.45
N ARG A 64 -12.93 -17.92 -11.20
CA ARG A 64 -12.45 -18.80 -10.13
C ARG A 64 -13.62 -19.36 -9.32
N ARG A 65 -13.44 -20.55 -8.74
CA ARG A 65 -14.39 -21.13 -7.79
C ARG A 65 -14.20 -20.46 -6.42
N ALA A 66 -15.31 -20.17 -5.74
CA ALA A 66 -15.26 -19.65 -4.38
C ALA A 66 -14.67 -20.70 -3.43
N ARG A 67 -13.84 -20.26 -2.49
CA ARG A 67 -13.40 -21.04 -1.32
C ARG A 67 -14.06 -20.52 -0.04
N PRO A 68 -14.19 -21.34 1.01
CA PRO A 68 -14.63 -20.91 2.33
C PRO A 68 -13.82 -19.71 2.84
N VAL A 69 -14.49 -18.82 3.56
CA VAL A 69 -13.83 -17.68 4.22
C VAL A 69 -12.83 -18.15 5.27
N GLN A 70 -13.07 -19.32 5.88
CA GLN A 70 -12.17 -19.90 6.87
C GLN A 70 -10.77 -20.14 6.29
N ASP A 71 -10.69 -20.72 5.10
CA ASP A 71 -9.41 -20.97 4.44
C ASP A 71 -8.64 -19.66 4.16
N LEU A 72 -9.31 -18.51 3.99
CA LEU A 72 -8.66 -17.21 3.86
C LEU A 72 -8.17 -16.64 5.19
N LEU A 73 -8.84 -16.98 6.29
CA LEU A 73 -8.43 -16.57 7.64
C LEU A 73 -7.23 -17.39 8.11
N ASP A 74 -7.21 -18.68 7.80
CA ASP A 74 -6.08 -19.56 8.10
C ASP A 74 -4.81 -19.07 7.38
N ASP A 75 -4.94 -18.61 6.11
CA ASP A 75 -3.85 -17.99 5.34
C ASP A 75 -3.29 -16.69 5.97
N LEU A 76 -3.99 -16.06 6.93
CA LEU A 76 -3.56 -14.83 7.64
C LEU A 76 -2.92 -15.11 9.02
N GLU A 77 -3.10 -16.31 9.57
CA GLU A 77 -2.60 -16.71 10.89
C GLU A 77 -1.24 -17.41 10.85
N ASP A 78 -0.81 -17.92 9.68
CA ASP A 78 0.53 -18.46 9.38
C ASP A 78 1.56 -17.36 9.04
#